data_AF-A0A971CDS1-F1
#
_entry.id   AF-A0A971CDS1-F1
#
_cell.length_a   1.000
_cell.length_b   1.000
_cell.length_c   1.000
_cell.angle_alpha   90.00
_cell.angle_beta   90.00
_cell.angle_gamma   90.00
#
_symmetry.space_group_name_H-M   'P 1'
#
loop_
_entity.id
_entity.type
_entity.pdbx_description
1 polymer ?
#
loop_
_entity_poly.entity_id
_entity_poly.type
_entity_poly.pdbx_seq_one_letter_code
_entity_poly.pdbx_strand_id
1 'polypeptide(L)'
;EMEPSDVRSMCCRLRLDLRELRKKSGGFFGSGESTGSIGVVTINLPRIAYLAQHEADFYARLDKMMDSAARSLKIKRNIVTRLLDEGLYPYTKRYLGSFDNHFSTIGLIGMNEALLNARWLRRDISDPAAHAFAREVLNHMRERLSDYQEAYGDLYNLEATPAESTTYRLAKHDVRRYPDIITAAKTAGETPYYTNSSHLPVGFTDDIFEALDIQDDLQTLYTSGTVFHAFLGEKLPDWRAAAALVKKIAEHYTLPYYTLSPTYSVCKDHGYINGEQAVCEQCGAATEVYSRITGYYRPVQNWNEGKAQEFRDRRLYRLEKAPRPAGGRPMLFTTKTCPNCQVAKGFLNQAGIAFETVPVEENMDLAVQYGIHSAPTLVVPEASGSHALYVNTSNIQRFAQSSVQPCKMQIGG
;
A
#
# COMPACT_ATOMS: atom_id res chain seq x y z
N GLU A 1 28.55 19.51 -14.70
CA GLU A 1 27.11 19.72 -14.43
C GLU A 1 26.35 19.23 -15.65
N MET A 2 25.27 18.46 -15.48
CA MET A 2 24.46 17.99 -16.62
C MET A 2 23.35 19.00 -16.89
N GLU A 3 23.23 19.43 -18.15
CA GLU A 3 22.23 20.39 -18.58
C GLU A 3 20.97 19.65 -19.10
N PRO A 4 19.76 20.22 -18.92
CA PRO A 4 18.49 19.58 -19.30
C PRO A 4 18.34 19.21 -20.80
N SER A 5 19.17 19.78 -21.68
CA SER A 5 19.21 19.45 -23.11
C SER A 5 19.86 18.11 -23.44
N ASP A 6 20.65 17.54 -22.52
CA ASP A 6 21.37 16.28 -22.73
C ASP A 6 20.43 15.05 -22.78
N VAL A 7 19.15 15.24 -22.45
CA VAL A 7 18.12 14.19 -22.43
C VAL A 7 17.46 13.97 -23.80
N ARG A 8 17.65 14.85 -24.80
CA ARG A 8 16.81 14.86 -26.01
C ARG A 8 17.44 14.47 -27.35
N SER A 9 18.67 14.00 -27.38
CA SER A 9 19.29 13.61 -28.66
C SER A 9 20.24 12.44 -28.49
N MET A 10 19.71 11.23 -28.59
CA MET A 10 20.51 10.00 -28.69
C MET A 10 20.06 9.15 -29.87
N CYS A 11 20.23 9.72 -31.07
CA CYS A 11 20.31 8.97 -32.31
C CYS A 11 21.80 8.80 -32.64
N CYS A 12 22.23 7.57 -32.87
CA CYS A 12 23.57 7.14 -33.30
C CYS A 12 24.68 7.07 -32.20
N ARG A 13 24.95 5.84 -31.73
CA ARG A 13 26.13 5.36 -30.96
C ARG A 13 26.14 5.48 -29.44
N LEU A 14 25.15 4.88 -28.76
CA LEU A 14 25.41 4.30 -27.44
C LEU A 14 25.14 2.79 -27.50
N ARG A 15 26.21 1.97 -27.41
CA ARG A 15 26.08 0.55 -27.04
C ARG A 15 25.62 0.55 -25.59
N LEU A 16 24.33 0.30 -25.36
CA LEU A 16 23.83 -0.03 -24.03
C LEU A 16 24.62 -1.23 -23.53
N ASP A 17 25.33 -1.07 -22.42
CA ASP A 17 25.90 -2.21 -21.72
C ASP A 17 24.73 -3.02 -21.15
N LEU A 18 24.49 -4.19 -21.73
CA LEU A 18 23.41 -5.09 -21.31
C LEU A 18 23.67 -5.69 -19.91
N ARG A 19 24.86 -5.49 -19.35
CA ARG A 19 25.22 -5.87 -17.97
C ARG A 19 24.69 -4.91 -16.93
N GLU A 20 24.35 -3.68 -17.32
CA GLU A 20 23.82 -2.69 -16.39
C GLU A 20 22.28 -2.66 -16.41
N LEU A 21 21.67 -2.96 -15.27
CA LEU A 21 20.26 -2.68 -15.03
C LEU A 21 20.06 -1.17 -14.81
N ARG A 22 19.88 -0.42 -15.90
CA ARG A 22 19.62 1.02 -15.83
C ARG A 22 18.14 1.33 -15.58
N LYS A 23 17.88 2.24 -14.63
CA LYS A 23 16.58 2.92 -14.49
C LYS A 23 16.39 3.85 -15.70
N LYS A 24 15.55 3.47 -16.66
CA LYS A 24 15.17 4.37 -17.77
C LYS A 24 14.09 5.34 -17.27
N SER A 25 14.47 6.43 -16.61
CA SER A 25 13.55 7.52 -16.26
C SER A 25 13.16 8.36 -17.48
N GLY A 26 11.91 8.87 -17.55
CA GLY A 26 11.62 10.06 -18.35
C GLY A 26 10.22 10.22 -18.96
N GLY A 27 9.16 10.09 -18.17
CA GLY A 27 7.78 10.45 -18.57
C GLY A 27 6.92 10.63 -17.33
N PHE A 28 5.73 11.22 -17.45
CA PHE A 28 4.82 11.53 -16.30
C PHE A 28 4.50 10.31 -15.41
N PHE A 29 4.80 9.10 -15.88
CA PHE A 29 4.68 7.81 -15.18
C PHE A 29 5.95 6.93 -15.22
N GLY A 30 7.15 7.50 -15.41
CA GLY A 30 8.41 6.81 -15.09
C GLY A 30 9.12 6.03 -16.21
N SER A 31 8.77 6.21 -17.49
CA SER A 31 9.56 5.66 -18.61
C SER A 31 9.73 6.70 -19.71
N GLY A 32 10.91 6.73 -20.36
CA GLY A 32 11.24 7.64 -21.46
C GLY A 32 10.24 7.60 -22.64
N GLU A 33 10.31 8.57 -23.54
CA GLU A 33 9.57 8.52 -24.81
C GLU A 33 9.95 7.23 -25.59
N SER A 34 8.97 6.55 -26.19
CA SER A 34 9.16 5.31 -26.99
C SER A 34 9.69 4.06 -26.25
N THR A 35 9.40 3.91 -24.95
CA THR A 35 9.63 2.66 -24.19
C THR A 35 8.34 2.15 -23.54
N GLY A 36 8.34 0.87 -23.17
CA GLY A 36 7.18 0.15 -22.64
C GLY A 36 7.56 -1.29 -22.26
N SER A 37 6.58 -2.17 -22.11
CA SER A 37 6.80 -3.60 -21.86
C SER A 37 6.07 -4.46 -22.89
N ILE A 38 6.75 -5.50 -23.41
CA ILE A 38 6.16 -6.50 -24.29
C ILE A 38 5.19 -7.41 -23.52
N GLY A 39 5.39 -7.55 -22.22
CA GLY A 39 4.56 -8.37 -21.37
C GLY A 39 5.13 -8.49 -19.97
N VAL A 40 4.25 -8.84 -19.04
CA VAL A 40 4.55 -9.02 -17.63
C VAL A 40 4.25 -10.47 -17.25
N VAL A 41 5.19 -11.12 -16.55
CA VAL A 41 4.97 -12.38 -15.84
C VAL A 41 5.24 -12.15 -14.35
N THR A 42 4.27 -12.44 -13.50
CA THR A 42 4.35 -12.21 -12.06
C THR A 42 4.61 -13.51 -11.31
N ILE A 43 5.64 -13.52 -10.48
CA ILE A 43 6.03 -14.65 -9.63
C ILE A 43 5.24 -14.62 -8.31
N ASN A 44 4.68 -15.78 -7.94
CA ASN A 44 3.96 -16.00 -6.68
C ASN A 44 4.94 -16.41 -5.57
N LEU A 45 5.54 -15.44 -4.88
CA LEU A 45 6.51 -15.71 -3.82
C LEU A 45 5.93 -16.48 -2.61
N PRO A 46 4.71 -16.20 -2.12
CA PRO A 46 4.11 -16.95 -1.02
C PRO A 46 4.09 -18.46 -1.25
N ARG A 47 3.70 -18.88 -2.47
CA ARG A 47 3.68 -20.30 -2.84
C ARG A 47 5.09 -20.91 -2.85
N ILE A 48 6.08 -20.18 -3.35
CA ILE A 48 7.47 -20.66 -3.38
C ILE A 48 7.96 -20.89 -1.95
N ALA A 49 7.78 -19.91 -1.06
CA ALA A 49 8.20 -20.00 0.33
C ALA A 49 7.47 -21.10 1.11
N TYR A 50 6.17 -21.25 0.92
CA TYR A 50 5.37 -22.31 1.55
C TYR A 50 5.87 -23.72 1.18
N LEU A 51 6.24 -23.91 -0.09
CA LEU A 51 6.72 -25.21 -0.60
C LEU A 51 8.20 -25.47 -0.30
N ALA A 52 8.98 -24.43 -0.01
CA ALA A 52 10.40 -24.56 0.27
C ALA A 52 10.65 -25.15 1.65
N GLN A 53 11.60 -26.09 1.73
CA GLN A 53 12.00 -26.69 3.02
C GLN A 53 12.95 -25.77 3.80
N HIS A 54 13.85 -25.10 3.09
CA HIS A 54 14.86 -24.19 3.61
C HIS A 54 15.23 -23.15 2.53
N GLU A 55 16.07 -22.19 2.88
CA GLU A 55 16.44 -21.07 2.03
C GLU A 55 17.00 -21.46 0.66
N ALA A 56 17.93 -22.42 0.59
CA ALA A 56 18.46 -22.86 -0.71
C ALA A 56 17.41 -23.50 -1.64
N ASP A 57 16.39 -24.19 -1.08
CA ASP A 57 15.27 -24.74 -1.87
C ASP A 57 14.35 -23.61 -2.37
N PHE A 58 14.21 -22.52 -1.60
CA PHE A 58 13.49 -21.32 -2.05
C PHE A 58 14.13 -20.72 -3.30
N TYR A 59 15.44 -20.47 -3.28
CA TYR A 59 16.13 -19.88 -4.43
C TYR A 59 16.11 -20.80 -5.65
N ALA A 60 16.31 -22.11 -5.49
CA ALA A 60 16.21 -23.06 -6.58
C ALA A 60 14.81 -23.05 -7.26
N ARG A 61 13.74 -22.90 -6.45
CA ARG A 61 12.37 -22.78 -6.97
C ARG A 61 12.11 -21.43 -7.62
N LEU A 62 12.64 -20.35 -7.04
CA LEU A 62 12.56 -19.01 -7.60
C LEU A 62 13.23 -18.97 -8.98
N ASP A 63 14.45 -19.48 -9.10
CA ASP A 63 15.20 -19.56 -10.35
C ASP A 63 14.43 -20.32 -11.42
N LYS A 64 13.90 -21.50 -11.08
CA LYS A 64 13.08 -22.27 -12.01
C LYS A 64 11.87 -21.50 -12.55
N MET A 65 11.22 -20.70 -11.70
CA MET A 65 10.10 -19.87 -12.10
C MET A 65 10.55 -18.66 -12.94
N MET A 66 11.65 -18.02 -12.58
CA MET A 66 12.23 -16.91 -13.34
C MET A 66 12.72 -17.35 -14.72
N ASP A 67 13.39 -18.51 -14.84
CA ASP A 67 13.81 -19.09 -16.12
C ASP A 67 12.62 -19.36 -17.04
N SER A 68 11.52 -19.82 -16.46
CA SER A 68 10.29 -20.09 -17.20
C SER A 68 9.61 -18.79 -17.63
N ALA A 69 9.59 -17.77 -16.77
CA ALA A 69 9.09 -16.44 -17.09
C ALA A 69 9.90 -15.78 -18.21
N ALA A 70 11.23 -15.80 -18.11
CA ALA A 70 12.12 -15.21 -19.12
C ALA A 70 11.96 -15.89 -20.49
N ARG A 71 11.96 -17.23 -20.54
CA ARG A 71 11.69 -17.98 -21.79
C ARG A 71 10.33 -17.65 -22.38
N SER A 72 9.29 -17.58 -21.54
CA SER A 72 7.94 -17.23 -22.00
C SER A 72 7.89 -15.82 -22.60
N LEU A 73 8.56 -14.86 -21.98
CA LEU A 73 8.62 -13.48 -22.47
C LEU A 73 9.44 -13.37 -23.75
N LYS A 74 10.55 -14.10 -23.89
CA LYS A 74 11.32 -14.18 -25.15
C LYS A 74 10.46 -14.73 -26.30
N ILE A 75 9.73 -15.82 -26.07
CA ILE A 75 8.82 -16.39 -27.08
C ILE A 75 7.79 -15.34 -27.49
N LYS A 76 7.16 -14.66 -26.52
CA LYS A 76 6.19 -13.60 -26.81
C LYS A 76 6.80 -12.48 -27.63
N ARG A 77 7.99 -11.99 -27.25
CA ARG A 77 8.72 -10.94 -27.98
C ARG A 77 8.96 -11.32 -29.42
N ASN A 78 9.52 -12.51 -29.67
CA ASN A 78 9.78 -12.98 -31.03
C ASN A 78 8.51 -12.99 -31.88
N ILE A 79 7.38 -13.44 -31.32
CA ILE A 79 6.10 -13.46 -32.02
C ILE A 79 5.61 -12.05 -32.32
N VAL A 80 5.54 -11.14 -31.33
CA VAL A 80 5.00 -9.79 -31.57
C VAL A 80 5.90 -8.96 -32.49
N THR A 81 7.23 -9.15 -32.44
CA THR A 81 8.16 -8.51 -33.37
C THR A 81 7.94 -9.02 -34.79
N ARG A 82 7.78 -10.34 -34.99
CA ARG A 82 7.46 -10.89 -36.31
C ARG A 82 6.15 -10.30 -36.87
N LEU A 83 5.10 -10.23 -36.07
CA LEU A 83 3.80 -9.68 -36.49
C LEU A 83 3.88 -8.17 -36.79
N LEU A 84 4.72 -7.42 -36.05
CA LEU A 84 5.04 -6.02 -36.36
C LEU A 84 5.70 -5.91 -37.73
N ASP A 85 6.64 -6.81 -38.03
CA ASP A 85 7.40 -6.81 -39.28
C ASP A 85 6.60 -7.25 -40.49
N GLU A 86 5.67 -8.18 -40.30
CA GLU A 86 4.68 -8.61 -41.29
C GLU A 86 3.55 -7.59 -41.52
N GLY A 87 3.54 -6.45 -40.79
CA GLY A 87 2.64 -5.33 -41.03
C GLY A 87 1.31 -5.37 -40.28
N LEU A 88 1.14 -6.25 -39.29
CA LEU A 88 -0.11 -6.35 -38.52
C LEU A 88 -0.31 -5.24 -37.49
N TYR A 89 0.74 -4.46 -37.19
CA TYR A 89 0.66 -3.30 -36.29
C TYR A 89 1.09 -2.00 -37.01
N PRO A 90 0.34 -1.53 -38.02
CA PRO A 90 0.76 -0.44 -38.89
C PRO A 90 0.99 0.87 -38.12
N TYR A 91 0.12 1.20 -37.17
CA TYR A 91 0.29 2.40 -36.33
C TYR A 91 1.49 2.28 -35.38
N THR A 92 1.64 1.13 -34.71
CA THR A 92 2.80 0.88 -33.84
C THR A 92 4.09 0.98 -34.64
N LYS A 93 4.17 0.35 -35.81
CA LYS A 93 5.36 0.46 -36.66
C LYS A 93 5.64 1.88 -37.11
N ARG A 94 4.60 2.65 -37.45
CA ARG A 94 4.72 4.05 -37.90
C ARG A 94 5.20 5.03 -36.83
N TYR A 95 4.79 4.85 -35.57
CA TYR A 95 5.06 5.78 -34.48
C TYR A 95 6.16 5.31 -33.53
N LEU A 96 6.31 4.00 -33.34
CA LEU A 96 7.29 3.40 -32.44
C LEU A 96 8.49 2.77 -33.17
N GLY A 97 8.29 2.29 -34.40
CA GLY A 97 9.34 1.66 -35.21
C GLY A 97 9.58 0.20 -34.84
N SER A 98 10.15 -0.04 -33.66
CA SER A 98 10.50 -1.38 -33.15
C SER A 98 10.19 -1.55 -31.66
N PHE A 99 10.34 -2.77 -31.17
CA PHE A 99 10.20 -3.10 -29.74
C PHE A 99 11.55 -3.19 -29.00
N ASP A 100 12.65 -2.72 -29.59
CA ASP A 100 14.00 -2.89 -29.03
C ASP A 100 14.17 -2.15 -27.69
N ASN A 101 13.44 -1.04 -27.53
CA ASN A 101 13.41 -0.25 -26.30
C ASN A 101 12.35 -0.72 -25.29
N HIS A 102 11.60 -1.79 -25.59
CA HIS A 102 10.60 -2.34 -24.68
C HIS A 102 11.21 -3.41 -23.80
N PHE A 103 10.78 -3.47 -22.55
CA PHE A 103 11.23 -4.46 -21.60
C PHE A 103 10.41 -5.76 -21.66
N SER A 104 11.02 -6.83 -21.17
CA SER A 104 10.36 -8.08 -20.80
C SER A 104 10.30 -8.12 -19.27
N THR A 105 9.10 -7.96 -18.73
CA THR A 105 8.92 -7.64 -17.32
C THR A 105 8.64 -8.88 -16.49
N ILE A 106 9.49 -9.09 -15.48
CA ILE A 106 9.24 -10.08 -14.44
C ILE A 106 8.90 -9.30 -13.17
N GLY A 107 7.73 -9.56 -12.63
CA GLY A 107 7.29 -8.96 -11.37
C GLY A 107 7.08 -10.01 -10.29
N LEU A 108 6.72 -9.55 -9.10
CA LEU A 108 6.45 -10.39 -7.94
C LEU A 108 5.26 -9.89 -7.15
N ILE A 109 4.68 -10.76 -6.34
CA ILE A 109 3.66 -10.41 -5.34
C ILE A 109 3.92 -11.15 -4.03
N GLY A 110 3.37 -10.61 -2.93
CA GLY A 110 3.27 -11.30 -1.65
C GLY A 110 4.60 -11.54 -0.95
N MET A 111 5.57 -10.61 -1.04
CA MET A 111 6.82 -10.77 -0.30
C MET A 111 6.56 -10.95 1.20
N ASN A 112 5.69 -10.12 1.80
CA ASN A 112 5.34 -10.23 3.21
C ASN A 112 4.84 -11.65 3.58
N GLU A 113 3.89 -12.18 2.81
CA GLU A 113 3.37 -13.52 3.06
C GLU A 113 4.39 -14.62 2.71
N ALA A 114 5.33 -14.38 1.78
CA ALA A 114 6.45 -15.29 1.56
C ALA A 114 7.33 -15.41 2.81
N LEU A 115 7.64 -14.30 3.48
CA LEU A 115 8.43 -14.28 4.72
C LEU A 115 7.70 -15.01 5.87
N LEU A 116 6.39 -14.83 5.97
CA LEU A 116 5.55 -15.54 6.94
C LEU A 116 5.44 -17.05 6.67
N ASN A 117 5.40 -17.45 5.39
CA ASN A 117 5.33 -18.85 4.99
C ASN A 117 6.69 -19.56 5.01
N ALA A 118 7.79 -18.82 4.90
CA ALA A 118 9.15 -19.36 4.95
C ALA A 118 9.41 -20.00 6.32
N ARG A 119 9.60 -21.33 6.34
CA ARG A 119 9.73 -22.13 7.57
C ARG A 119 10.91 -21.73 8.45
N TRP A 120 11.95 -21.16 7.85
CA TRP A 120 13.17 -20.71 8.51
C TRP A 120 13.13 -19.25 8.98
N LEU A 121 12.10 -18.47 8.60
CA LEU A 121 11.93 -17.07 9.02
C LEU A 121 10.71 -16.90 9.92
N ARG A 122 9.50 -17.15 9.40
CA ARG A 122 8.22 -16.99 10.12
C ARG A 122 8.02 -15.60 10.72
N ARG A 123 8.40 -14.55 9.99
CA ARG A 123 8.29 -13.15 10.40
C ARG A 123 7.78 -12.30 9.25
N ASP A 124 7.11 -11.19 9.57
CA ASP A 124 6.65 -10.23 8.57
C ASP A 124 7.78 -9.30 8.11
N ILE A 125 7.53 -8.52 7.05
CA ILE A 125 8.54 -7.69 6.39
C ILE A 125 9.10 -6.52 7.23
N SER A 126 8.49 -6.21 8.38
CA SER A 126 9.01 -5.20 9.32
C SER A 126 10.11 -5.74 10.24
N ASP A 127 10.23 -7.05 10.42
CA ASP A 127 11.33 -7.64 11.20
C ASP A 127 12.66 -7.47 10.45
N PRO A 128 13.72 -6.97 11.10
CA PRO A 128 14.99 -6.69 10.42
C PRO A 128 15.60 -7.89 9.67
N ALA A 129 15.43 -9.13 10.17
CA ALA A 129 15.98 -10.30 9.51
C ALA A 129 15.15 -10.69 8.27
N ALA A 130 13.82 -10.60 8.38
CA ALA A 130 12.93 -10.84 7.25
C ALA A 130 13.04 -9.75 6.17
N HIS A 131 13.23 -8.50 6.60
CA HIS A 131 13.51 -7.36 5.75
C HIS A 131 14.81 -7.53 4.95
N ALA A 132 15.88 -7.94 5.62
CA ALA A 132 17.14 -8.25 4.96
C ALA A 132 16.97 -9.37 3.92
N PHE A 133 16.24 -10.44 4.25
CA PHE A 133 15.95 -11.50 3.29
C PHE A 133 15.14 -11.00 2.08
N ALA A 134 14.13 -10.15 2.29
CA ALA A 134 13.36 -9.55 1.19
C ALA A 134 14.26 -8.77 0.22
N ARG A 135 15.22 -7.99 0.76
CA ARG A 135 16.23 -7.28 -0.04
C ARG A 135 17.13 -8.24 -0.83
N GLU A 136 17.61 -9.32 -0.20
CA GLU A 136 18.42 -10.34 -0.89
C GLU A 136 17.63 -11.03 -2.01
N VAL A 137 16.36 -11.33 -1.80
CA VAL A 137 15.50 -11.88 -2.87
C VAL A 137 15.36 -10.91 -4.04
N LEU A 138 15.14 -9.61 -3.78
CA LEU A 138 15.04 -8.60 -4.84
C LEU A 138 16.36 -8.45 -5.61
N ASN A 139 17.50 -8.45 -4.91
CA ASN A 139 18.82 -8.39 -5.55
C ASN A 139 19.12 -9.65 -6.38
N HIS A 140 18.83 -10.84 -5.86
CA HIS A 140 18.94 -12.09 -6.59
C HIS A 140 18.10 -12.05 -7.88
N MET A 141 16.86 -11.58 -7.80
CA MET A 141 16.01 -11.41 -8.98
C MET A 141 16.63 -10.44 -10.00
N ARG A 142 17.26 -9.35 -9.55
CA ARG A 142 17.97 -8.42 -10.44
C ARG A 142 19.16 -9.08 -11.14
N GLU A 143 19.98 -9.83 -10.42
CA GLU A 143 21.11 -10.55 -11.00
C GLU A 143 20.64 -11.50 -12.10
N ARG A 144 19.60 -12.30 -11.82
CA ARG A 144 18.97 -13.19 -12.81
C ARG A 144 18.46 -12.42 -14.03
N LEU A 145 17.86 -11.24 -13.84
CA LEU A 145 17.43 -10.40 -14.97
C LEU A 145 18.60 -9.97 -15.84
N SER A 146 19.73 -9.59 -15.23
CA SER A 146 20.96 -9.26 -15.97
C SER A 146 21.45 -10.44 -16.81
N ASP A 147 21.48 -11.65 -16.23
CA ASP A 147 21.82 -12.89 -16.95
C ASP A 147 20.91 -13.09 -18.17
N TYR A 148 19.61 -12.85 -18.03
CA TYR A 148 18.67 -12.97 -19.15
C TYR A 148 18.88 -11.90 -20.22
N GLN A 149 19.29 -10.68 -19.84
CA GLN A 149 19.63 -9.64 -20.83
C GLN A 149 20.82 -10.06 -21.68
N GLU A 150 21.86 -10.63 -21.07
CA GLU A 150 23.01 -11.16 -21.80
C GLU A 150 22.62 -12.36 -22.66
N ALA A 151 21.88 -13.33 -22.11
CA ALA A 151 21.55 -14.57 -22.78
C ALA A 151 20.61 -14.37 -23.98
N TYR A 152 19.65 -13.44 -23.89
CA TYR A 152 18.63 -13.24 -24.91
C TYR A 152 18.83 -12.00 -25.78
N GLY A 153 19.72 -11.08 -25.40
CA GLY A 153 19.94 -9.81 -26.09
C GLY A 153 18.76 -8.82 -25.98
N ASP A 154 17.87 -9.00 -25.01
CA ASP A 154 16.68 -8.18 -24.81
C ASP A 154 16.72 -7.47 -23.46
N LEU A 155 15.99 -6.37 -23.31
CA LEU A 155 15.85 -5.68 -22.03
C LEU A 155 14.90 -6.44 -21.09
N TYR A 156 15.31 -6.61 -19.83
CA TYR A 156 14.51 -7.21 -18.76
C TYR A 156 14.46 -6.28 -17.55
N ASN A 157 13.32 -6.22 -16.87
CA ASN A 157 13.14 -5.35 -15.70
C ASN A 157 12.38 -6.06 -14.58
N LEU A 158 12.63 -5.57 -13.37
CA LEU A 158 11.93 -5.95 -12.16
C LEU A 158 10.82 -4.93 -11.89
N GLU A 159 9.59 -5.41 -11.72
CA GLU A 159 8.42 -4.57 -11.45
C GLU A 159 7.71 -5.00 -10.16
N ALA A 160 7.33 -4.00 -9.37
CA ALA A 160 6.37 -4.17 -8.30
C ALA A 160 4.96 -4.26 -8.94
N THR A 161 4.58 -5.45 -9.39
CA THR A 161 3.33 -5.65 -10.15
C THR A 161 2.13 -5.01 -9.40
N PRO A 162 1.34 -4.13 -10.03
CA PRO A 162 0.14 -3.54 -9.39
C PRO A 162 -0.91 -4.57 -8.96
N ALA A 163 -0.93 -5.71 -9.65
CA ALA A 163 -1.59 -6.96 -9.29
C ALA A 163 -3.05 -6.84 -8.79
N GLU A 164 -3.84 -5.92 -9.38
CA GLU A 164 -5.21 -5.61 -8.94
C GLU A 164 -6.10 -6.85 -8.71
N SER A 165 -6.09 -7.78 -9.67
CA SER A 165 -6.79 -9.06 -9.57
C SER A 165 -5.87 -10.22 -9.19
N THR A 166 -4.57 -10.10 -9.47
CA THR A 166 -3.59 -11.18 -9.30
C THR A 166 -3.35 -11.50 -7.82
N THR A 167 -3.34 -10.51 -6.92
CA THR A 167 -3.17 -10.74 -5.48
C THR A 167 -4.28 -11.64 -4.93
N TYR A 168 -5.53 -11.33 -5.25
CA TYR A 168 -6.71 -12.12 -4.88
C TYR A 168 -6.70 -13.49 -5.56
N ARG A 169 -6.50 -13.53 -6.88
CA ARG A 169 -6.60 -14.75 -7.67
C ARG A 169 -5.60 -15.81 -7.20
N LEU A 170 -4.35 -15.42 -6.99
CA LEU A 170 -3.30 -16.34 -6.55
C LEU A 170 -3.58 -16.85 -5.13
N ALA A 171 -3.90 -15.96 -4.19
CA ALA A 171 -4.22 -16.33 -2.82
C ALA A 171 -5.42 -17.29 -2.74
N LYS A 172 -6.49 -17.02 -3.51
CA LYS A 172 -7.67 -17.92 -3.60
C LYS A 172 -7.31 -19.32 -4.09
N HIS A 173 -6.49 -19.42 -5.13
CA HIS A 173 -6.04 -20.72 -5.64
C HIS A 173 -5.11 -21.43 -4.66
N ASP A 174 -4.29 -20.67 -3.95
CA ASP A 174 -3.40 -21.19 -2.93
C ASP A 174 -4.15 -21.74 -1.73
N VAL A 175 -5.06 -20.98 -1.12
CA VAL A 175 -5.89 -21.45 0.00
C VAL A 175 -6.70 -22.69 -0.38
N ARG A 176 -7.21 -22.77 -1.62
CA ARG A 176 -7.92 -23.98 -2.09
C ARG A 176 -7.03 -25.23 -2.12
N ARG A 177 -5.75 -25.07 -2.45
CA ARG A 177 -4.80 -26.19 -2.61
C ARG A 177 -4.03 -26.50 -1.34
N TYR A 178 -3.75 -25.48 -0.55
CA TYR A 178 -2.92 -25.48 0.66
C TYR A 178 -3.69 -24.68 1.73
N PRO A 179 -4.65 -25.30 2.43
CA PRO A 179 -5.52 -24.57 3.36
C PRO A 179 -4.81 -23.87 4.52
N ASP A 180 -3.58 -24.28 4.85
CA ASP A 180 -2.73 -23.73 5.90
C ASP A 180 -1.71 -22.69 5.40
N ILE A 181 -1.74 -22.34 4.10
CA ILE A 181 -0.87 -21.27 3.59
C ILE A 181 -1.30 -19.91 4.17
N ILE A 182 -0.33 -19.14 4.63
CA ILE A 182 -0.57 -17.82 5.20
C ILE A 182 -0.85 -16.83 4.08
N THR A 183 -1.93 -16.06 4.23
CA THR A 183 -2.29 -14.93 3.35
C THR A 183 -2.48 -13.67 4.20
N ALA A 184 -2.83 -12.54 3.60
CA ALA A 184 -3.11 -11.31 4.35
C ALA A 184 -4.48 -11.30 5.06
N ALA A 185 -5.34 -12.29 4.81
CA ALA A 185 -6.59 -12.44 5.57
C ALA A 185 -6.29 -12.68 7.05
N LYS A 186 -6.93 -11.90 7.93
CA LYS A 186 -6.69 -11.89 9.38
C LYS A 186 -7.48 -12.98 10.10
N THR A 187 -8.67 -13.30 9.60
CA THR A 187 -9.55 -14.29 10.24
C THR A 187 -10.04 -15.35 9.26
N ALA A 188 -10.39 -16.52 9.79
CA ALA A 188 -10.96 -17.61 9.00
C ALA A 188 -12.31 -17.18 8.39
N GLY A 189 -12.43 -17.25 7.07
CA GLY A 189 -13.63 -16.85 6.32
C GLY A 189 -13.52 -15.48 5.65
N GLU A 190 -12.49 -14.68 5.96
CA GLU A 190 -12.18 -13.48 5.17
C GLU A 190 -11.68 -13.84 3.77
N THR A 191 -11.86 -12.91 2.83
CA THR A 191 -11.40 -13.08 1.46
C THR A 191 -9.87 -13.09 1.43
N PRO A 192 -9.21 -14.18 0.98
CA PRO A 192 -7.76 -14.26 0.99
C PRO A 192 -7.17 -13.36 -0.11
N TYR A 193 -6.12 -12.61 0.22
CA TYR A 193 -5.33 -11.86 -0.74
C TYR A 193 -3.86 -11.86 -0.31
N TYR A 194 -2.96 -11.55 -1.24
CA TYR A 194 -1.56 -11.28 -0.94
C TYR A 194 -1.28 -9.78 -0.95
N THR A 195 -0.37 -9.35 -0.08
CA THR A 195 0.15 -7.98 -0.07
C THR A 195 0.85 -7.70 -1.40
N ASN A 196 0.66 -6.49 -1.93
CA ASN A 196 1.18 -6.14 -3.24
C ASN A 196 2.72 -6.13 -3.24
N SER A 197 3.35 -6.80 -4.21
CA SER A 197 4.80 -6.78 -4.40
C SER A 197 5.58 -7.03 -3.11
N SER A 198 6.43 -6.08 -2.70
CA SER A 198 7.15 -6.04 -1.42
C SER A 198 6.66 -4.94 -0.48
N HIS A 199 5.38 -4.57 -0.58
CA HIS A 199 4.79 -3.58 0.31
C HIS A 199 4.69 -4.10 1.74
N LEU A 200 4.63 -3.16 2.69
CA LEU A 200 4.16 -3.45 4.04
C LEU A 200 2.70 -3.94 4.00
N PRO A 201 2.29 -4.77 4.98
CA PRO A 201 0.87 -5.06 5.20
C PRO A 201 0.08 -3.76 5.34
N VAL A 202 -1.06 -3.68 4.66
CA VAL A 202 -1.86 -2.44 4.56
C VAL A 202 -2.38 -1.90 5.90
N GLY A 203 -2.40 -2.73 6.94
CA GLY A 203 -2.80 -2.36 8.30
C GLY A 203 -1.65 -2.19 9.29
N PHE A 204 -0.39 -2.18 8.82
CA PHE A 204 0.81 -2.23 9.69
C PHE A 204 0.93 -1.02 10.63
N THR A 205 0.96 0.19 10.09
CA THR A 205 1.14 1.44 10.86
C THR A 205 0.27 2.56 10.28
N ASP A 206 -0.04 3.57 11.10
CA ASP A 206 -0.55 4.87 10.65
C ASP A 206 0.53 5.96 10.58
N ASP A 207 1.79 5.64 10.92
CA ASP A 207 2.91 6.56 10.76
C ASP A 207 3.52 6.43 9.35
N ILE A 208 3.32 7.45 8.53
CA ILE A 208 3.86 7.47 7.16
C ILE A 208 5.39 7.39 7.13
N PHE A 209 6.08 8.00 8.10
CA PHE A 209 7.55 8.03 8.10
C PHE A 209 8.12 6.68 8.54
N GLU A 210 7.49 6.01 9.51
CA GLU A 210 7.84 4.62 9.84
C GLU A 210 7.66 3.70 8.63
N ALA A 211 6.56 3.84 7.88
CA ALA A 211 6.34 3.06 6.67
C ALA A 211 7.37 3.38 5.57
N LEU A 212 7.75 4.65 5.41
CA LEU A 212 8.77 5.09 4.46
C LEU A 212 10.16 4.58 4.84
N ASP A 213 10.55 4.66 6.11
CA ASP A 213 11.84 4.17 6.63
C ASP A 213 12.04 2.69 6.32
N ILE A 214 10.97 1.89 6.40
CA ILE A 214 11.02 0.46 6.07
C ILE A 214 10.93 0.24 4.56
N GLN A 215 10.22 1.06 3.80
CA GLN A 215 9.96 0.75 2.39
C GLN A 215 11.03 1.31 1.44
N ASP A 216 11.72 2.40 1.80
CA ASP A 216 12.57 3.15 0.87
C ASP A 216 13.59 2.27 0.15
N ASP A 217 14.39 1.50 0.90
CA ASP A 217 15.46 0.69 0.34
C ASP A 217 14.90 -0.40 -0.58
N LEU A 218 13.86 -1.13 -0.17
CA LEU A 218 13.19 -2.14 -1.01
C LEU A 218 12.64 -1.54 -2.30
N GLN A 219 11.99 -0.37 -2.21
CA GLN A 219 11.40 0.27 -3.39
C GLN A 219 12.47 0.70 -4.39
N THR A 220 13.66 1.08 -3.94
CA THR A 220 14.74 1.48 -4.86
C THR A 220 15.32 0.34 -5.70
N LEU A 221 15.10 -0.92 -5.28
CA LEU A 221 15.62 -2.12 -5.96
C LEU A 221 14.82 -2.47 -7.22
N TYR A 222 13.59 -2.00 -7.34
CA TYR A 222 12.85 -2.13 -8.60
C TYR A 222 13.53 -1.29 -9.69
N THR A 223 13.79 -1.92 -10.83
CA THR A 223 14.43 -1.26 -11.98
C THR A 223 13.42 -0.56 -12.89
N SER A 224 12.13 -0.68 -12.57
CA SER A 224 11.01 -0.10 -13.29
C SER A 224 9.84 0.26 -12.36
N GLY A 225 8.60 -0.04 -12.75
CA GLY A 225 7.39 0.35 -12.07
C GLY A 225 7.38 -0.07 -10.60
N THR A 226 7.42 0.92 -9.72
CA THR A 226 7.05 0.78 -8.32
C THR A 226 6.39 2.06 -7.81
N VAL A 227 5.63 1.96 -6.73
CA VAL A 227 4.92 3.09 -6.13
C VAL A 227 4.68 2.87 -4.64
N PHE A 228 5.05 3.86 -3.82
CA PHE A 228 4.58 3.96 -2.45
C PHE A 228 3.24 4.70 -2.39
N HIS A 229 2.21 4.07 -1.81
CA HIS A 229 0.90 4.70 -1.63
C HIS A 229 0.77 5.28 -0.23
N ALA A 230 0.84 6.60 -0.11
CA ALA A 230 0.45 7.29 1.11
C ALA A 230 -1.09 7.40 1.15
N PHE A 231 -1.76 6.42 1.74
CA PHE A 231 -3.22 6.46 1.92
C PHE A 231 -3.56 7.37 3.11
N LEU A 232 -3.99 8.60 2.83
CA LEU A 232 -4.10 9.68 3.83
C LEU A 232 -5.49 9.82 4.47
N GLY A 233 -6.42 8.92 4.14
CA GLY A 233 -7.80 9.06 4.58
C GLY A 233 -8.46 10.27 3.95
N GLU A 234 -8.92 11.22 4.75
CA GLU A 234 -9.51 12.46 4.26
C GLU A 234 -8.48 13.33 3.53
N LYS A 235 -8.96 14.35 2.80
CA LYS A 235 -8.08 15.29 2.10
C LYS A 235 -7.14 15.98 3.10
N LEU A 236 -5.90 16.19 2.67
CA LEU A 236 -4.97 17.09 3.37
C LEU A 236 -5.62 18.45 3.67
N PRO A 237 -5.33 19.06 4.83
CA PRO A 237 -6.02 20.26 5.29
C PRO A 237 -5.90 21.41 4.27
N ASP A 238 -4.73 21.55 3.64
CA ASP A 238 -4.54 22.45 2.52
C ASP A 238 -3.43 21.98 1.56
N TRP A 239 -3.21 22.76 0.49
CA TRP A 239 -2.14 22.49 -0.48
C TRP A 239 -0.74 22.71 0.10
N ARG A 240 -0.58 23.51 1.16
CA ARG A 240 0.72 23.76 1.81
C ARG A 240 1.17 22.53 2.58
N ALA A 241 0.26 21.88 3.30
CA ALA A 241 0.50 20.59 3.97
C ALA A 241 0.91 19.52 2.94
N ALA A 242 0.24 19.47 1.79
CA ALA A 242 0.62 18.59 0.68
C ALA A 242 2.03 18.89 0.16
N ALA A 243 2.33 20.16 -0.13
CA ALA A 243 3.65 20.57 -0.60
C ALA A 243 4.76 20.27 0.42
N ALA A 244 4.51 20.53 1.70
CA ALA A 244 5.46 20.25 2.78
C ALA A 244 5.74 18.76 2.92
N LEU A 245 4.70 17.91 2.85
CA LEU A 245 4.88 16.47 2.87
C LEU A 245 5.66 15.96 1.66
N VAL A 246 5.31 16.41 0.45
CA VAL A 246 6.04 16.06 -0.78
C VAL A 246 7.51 16.43 -0.65
N LYS A 247 7.80 17.66 -0.19
CA LYS A 247 9.15 18.14 0.02
C LYS A 247 9.91 17.28 1.03
N LYS A 248 9.31 17.01 2.19
CA LYS A 248 9.93 16.18 3.24
C LYS A 248 10.23 14.76 2.74
N ILE A 249 9.32 14.15 1.98
CA ILE A 249 9.57 12.82 1.41
C ILE A 249 10.74 12.89 0.42
N ALA A 250 10.73 13.85 -0.50
CA ALA A 250 11.78 13.99 -1.51
C ALA A 250 13.17 14.36 -0.96
N GLU A 251 13.24 15.06 0.18
CA GLU A 251 14.51 15.45 0.81
C GLU A 251 15.14 14.31 1.63
N HIS A 252 14.35 13.35 2.12
CA HIS A 252 14.80 12.32 3.05
C HIS A 252 14.79 10.89 2.52
N TYR A 253 14.06 10.62 1.43
CA TYR A 253 13.88 9.28 0.86
C TYR A 253 14.27 9.23 -0.61
N THR A 254 14.64 8.04 -1.08
CA THR A 254 15.20 7.80 -2.41
C THR A 254 14.27 7.04 -3.35
N LEU A 255 13.13 6.54 -2.84
CA LEU A 255 12.13 5.82 -3.59
C LEU A 255 11.65 6.63 -4.81
N PRO A 256 11.49 5.97 -5.96
CA PRO A 256 11.35 6.68 -7.23
C PRO A 256 9.96 7.30 -7.44
N TYR A 257 8.94 6.79 -6.75
CA TYR A 257 7.56 7.23 -6.96
C TYR A 257 6.71 7.00 -5.72
N TYR A 258 6.02 8.05 -5.31
CA TYR A 258 5.02 8.03 -4.24
C TYR A 258 3.77 8.80 -4.64
N THR A 259 2.65 8.47 -4.00
CA THR A 259 1.37 9.11 -4.24
C THR A 259 0.76 9.58 -2.93
N LEU A 260 0.17 10.78 -2.93
CA LEU A 260 -0.74 11.22 -1.88
C LEU A 260 -2.15 10.78 -2.30
N SER A 261 -2.73 9.85 -1.54
CA SER A 261 -3.94 9.12 -1.93
C SER A 261 -5.06 9.30 -0.90
N PRO A 262 -5.76 10.45 -0.91
CA PRO A 262 -6.96 10.62 -0.11
C PRO A 262 -8.13 9.79 -0.66
N THR A 263 -9.04 9.40 0.22
CA THR A 263 -10.37 8.87 -0.07
C THR A 263 -11.37 10.03 -0.11
N TYR A 264 -12.25 10.02 -1.08
CA TYR A 264 -13.33 11.00 -1.22
C TYR A 264 -14.59 10.32 -1.73
N SER A 265 -15.73 10.95 -1.52
CA SER A 265 -17.02 10.46 -2.00
C SER A 265 -17.59 11.39 -3.06
N VAL A 266 -18.44 10.88 -3.94
CA VAL A 266 -19.08 11.65 -5.01
C VAL A 266 -20.59 11.46 -4.92
N CYS A 267 -21.33 12.55 -4.71
CA CYS A 267 -22.77 12.62 -4.90
C CYS A 267 -23.06 13.02 -6.34
N LYS A 268 -24.06 12.38 -6.97
CA LYS A 268 -24.47 12.70 -8.35
C LYS A 268 -24.96 14.15 -8.51
N ASP A 269 -25.59 14.68 -7.47
CA ASP A 269 -26.19 16.03 -7.50
C ASP A 269 -25.27 17.09 -6.91
N HIS A 270 -24.53 16.77 -5.83
CA HIS A 270 -23.75 17.75 -5.06
C HIS A 270 -22.22 17.64 -5.27
N GLY A 271 -21.74 16.67 -6.06
CA GLY A 271 -20.34 16.54 -6.42
C GLY A 271 -19.47 15.94 -5.30
N TYR A 272 -18.23 16.45 -5.17
CA TYR A 272 -17.21 15.90 -4.28
C TYR A 272 -17.51 16.15 -2.80
N ILE A 273 -17.34 15.11 -2.00
CA ILE A 273 -17.49 15.10 -0.54
C ILE A 273 -16.19 14.54 0.04
N ASN A 274 -15.67 15.19 1.08
CA ASN A 274 -14.43 14.73 1.72
C ASN A 274 -14.64 13.41 2.46
N GLY A 275 -13.65 12.52 2.37
CA GLY A 275 -13.65 11.26 3.11
C GLY A 275 -14.60 10.20 2.55
N GLU A 276 -14.75 9.14 3.34
CA GLU A 276 -15.65 8.02 3.08
C GLU A 276 -17.02 8.31 3.68
N GLN A 277 -17.94 8.78 2.84
CA GLN A 277 -19.27 9.23 3.25
C GLN A 277 -20.31 8.49 2.45
N ALA A 278 -20.85 7.38 2.95
CA ALA A 278 -21.78 6.52 2.21
C ALA A 278 -23.08 7.25 1.77
N VAL A 279 -23.43 8.34 2.44
CA VAL A 279 -24.64 9.13 2.20
C VAL A 279 -24.28 10.61 2.11
N CYS A 280 -24.88 11.32 1.16
CA CYS A 280 -24.71 12.76 1.00
C CYS A 280 -25.44 13.51 2.12
N GLU A 281 -24.72 14.36 2.85
CA GLU A 281 -25.29 15.17 3.94
C GLU A 281 -26.34 16.19 3.47
N GLN A 282 -26.31 16.58 2.18
CA GLN A 282 -27.22 17.60 1.63
C GLN A 282 -28.56 17.03 1.16
N CYS A 283 -28.57 15.85 0.52
CA CYS A 283 -29.79 15.25 -0.03
C CYS A 283 -30.14 13.85 0.49
N GLY A 284 -29.30 13.23 1.31
CA GLY A 284 -29.53 11.88 1.82
C GLY A 284 -29.37 10.77 0.79
N ALA A 285 -28.94 11.07 -0.44
CA ALA A 285 -28.70 10.05 -1.47
C ALA A 285 -27.39 9.28 -1.21
N ALA A 286 -27.33 8.02 -1.65
CA ALA A 286 -26.11 7.22 -1.61
C ALA A 286 -25.01 7.85 -2.48
N THR A 287 -23.75 7.77 -2.03
CA THR A 287 -22.59 8.30 -2.75
C THR A 287 -21.73 7.20 -3.35
N GLU A 288 -20.84 7.60 -4.25
CA GLU A 288 -19.73 6.76 -4.70
C GLU A 288 -18.45 7.07 -3.93
N VAL A 289 -17.94 6.12 -3.14
CA VAL A 289 -16.65 6.26 -2.44
C VAL A 289 -15.53 5.92 -3.40
N TYR A 290 -14.67 6.87 -3.72
CA TYR A 290 -13.48 6.71 -4.55
C TYR A 290 -12.23 6.63 -3.68
N SER A 291 -11.42 5.61 -3.94
CA SER A 291 -10.07 5.50 -3.40
C SER A 291 -9.13 5.00 -4.49
N ARG A 292 -7.82 5.10 -4.23
CA ARG A 292 -6.82 4.53 -5.15
C ARG A 292 -6.75 3.02 -4.91
N ILE A 293 -7.05 2.24 -5.96
CA ILE A 293 -7.04 0.78 -5.86
C ILE A 293 -5.60 0.24 -5.92
N THR A 294 -4.88 0.65 -6.96
CA THR A 294 -3.48 0.33 -7.24
C THR A 294 -2.85 1.59 -7.84
N GLY A 295 -2.96 1.80 -9.16
CA GLY A 295 -2.42 2.97 -9.85
C GLY A 295 -3.39 4.14 -10.07
N TYR A 296 -4.70 3.92 -9.95
CA TYR A 296 -5.74 4.89 -10.33
C TYR A 296 -6.93 4.90 -9.36
N TYR A 297 -7.77 5.92 -9.44
CA TYR A 297 -8.99 6.04 -8.64
C TYR A 297 -10.15 5.29 -9.27
N ARG A 298 -10.90 4.56 -8.43
CA ARG A 298 -12.08 3.81 -8.85
C ARG A 298 -13.08 3.73 -7.67
N PRO A 299 -14.39 3.73 -7.91
CA PRO A 299 -15.38 3.51 -6.86
C PRO A 299 -15.13 2.18 -6.15
N VAL A 300 -15.08 2.20 -4.82
CA VAL A 300 -14.79 1.02 -3.97
C VAL A 300 -15.82 -0.08 -4.19
N GLN A 301 -17.09 0.27 -4.49
CA GLN A 301 -18.13 -0.73 -4.73
C GLN A 301 -17.87 -1.58 -5.99
N ASN A 302 -17.03 -1.09 -6.90
CA ASN A 302 -16.67 -1.78 -8.15
C ASN A 302 -15.38 -2.60 -8.03
N TRP A 303 -14.80 -2.70 -6.83
CA TRP A 303 -13.56 -3.43 -6.62
C TRP A 303 -13.83 -4.94 -6.52
N ASN A 304 -12.85 -5.75 -6.91
CA ASN A 304 -12.94 -7.19 -6.70
C ASN A 304 -12.88 -7.53 -5.19
N GLU A 305 -13.36 -8.71 -4.82
CA GLU A 305 -13.49 -9.11 -3.41
C GLU A 305 -12.18 -8.98 -2.61
N GLY A 306 -11.04 -9.33 -3.21
CA GLY A 306 -9.75 -9.24 -2.50
C GLY A 306 -9.29 -7.80 -2.32
N LYS A 307 -9.51 -6.91 -3.31
CA LYS A 307 -9.23 -5.48 -3.14
C LYS A 307 -10.21 -4.80 -2.19
N ALA A 308 -11.46 -5.22 -2.15
CA ALA A 308 -12.43 -4.75 -1.18
C ALA A 308 -12.10 -5.23 0.25
N GLN A 309 -11.52 -6.42 0.40
CA GLN A 309 -10.98 -6.89 1.69
C GLN A 309 -9.72 -6.10 2.08
N GLU A 310 -8.77 -5.95 1.16
CA GLU A 310 -7.58 -5.12 1.38
C GLU A 310 -7.96 -3.70 1.81
N PHE A 311 -8.97 -3.08 1.18
CA PHE A 311 -9.47 -1.76 1.55
C PHE A 311 -9.97 -1.71 3.00
N ARG A 312 -10.73 -2.73 3.44
CA ARG A 312 -11.21 -2.86 4.82
C ARG A 312 -10.07 -3.05 5.82
N ASP A 313 -8.98 -3.67 5.39
CA ASP A 313 -7.80 -3.91 6.21
C ASP A 313 -6.82 -2.73 6.29
N ARG A 314 -6.98 -1.72 5.41
CA ARG A 314 -6.09 -0.55 5.34
C ARG A 314 -6.20 0.30 6.60
N ARG A 315 -5.03 0.59 7.18
CA ARG A 315 -4.86 1.66 8.16
C ARG A 315 -4.37 2.92 7.43
N LEU A 316 -5.08 4.02 7.60
CA LEU A 316 -4.78 5.29 6.92
C LEU A 316 -3.70 6.05 7.68
N TYR A 317 -2.75 6.63 6.94
CA TYR A 317 -1.65 7.38 7.52
C TYR A 317 -2.10 8.72 8.09
N ARG A 318 -1.51 9.10 9.21
CA ARG A 318 -1.70 10.40 9.87
C ARG A 318 -0.45 11.26 9.68
N LEU A 319 -0.63 12.54 9.37
CA LEU A 319 0.49 13.46 9.16
C LEU A 319 1.13 13.94 10.45
N GLU A 320 0.35 14.00 11.52
CA GLU A 320 0.81 14.40 12.84
C GLU A 320 0.58 13.24 13.80
N LYS A 321 1.63 12.87 14.54
CA LYS A 321 1.45 12.12 15.79
C LYS A 321 0.73 13.09 16.72
N ALA A 322 -0.57 12.90 16.93
CA ALA A 322 -1.26 13.63 17.97
C ALA A 322 -0.46 13.50 19.28
N PRO A 323 -0.33 14.57 20.08
CA PRO A 323 0.34 14.47 21.37
C PRO A 323 -0.22 13.29 22.15
N ARG A 324 0.58 12.65 23.01
CA ARG A 324 -0.02 11.76 24.01
C ARG A 324 -0.86 12.61 24.96
N PRO A 325 -2.06 12.16 25.36
CA PRO A 325 -2.80 12.80 26.43
C PRO A 325 -1.90 12.95 27.66
N ALA A 326 -1.74 14.18 28.16
CA ALA A 326 -0.87 14.44 29.31
C ALA A 326 -1.34 13.58 30.49
N GLY A 327 -0.45 12.73 31.02
CA GLY A 327 -0.77 11.84 32.15
C GLY A 327 -1.53 10.55 31.79
N GLY A 328 -1.67 10.19 30.50
CA GLY A 328 -2.23 8.89 30.10
C GLY A 328 -3.72 8.72 30.37
N ARG A 329 -4.46 9.82 30.57
CA ARG A 329 -5.90 9.81 30.82
C ARG A 329 -6.67 10.03 29.52
N PRO A 330 -7.84 9.39 29.34
CA PRO A 330 -8.75 9.72 28.24
C PRO A 330 -9.15 11.20 28.20
N MET A 331 -9.30 11.78 27.01
CA MET A 331 -9.73 13.16 26.78
C MET A 331 -11.08 13.18 26.05
N LEU A 332 -12.10 13.77 26.65
CA LEU A 332 -13.41 13.95 26.05
C LEU A 332 -13.53 15.35 25.46
N PHE A 333 -13.48 15.45 24.14
CA PHE A 333 -13.71 16.69 23.41
C PHE A 333 -15.20 17.02 23.40
N THR A 334 -15.54 18.25 23.79
CA THR A 334 -16.93 18.74 23.92
C THR A 334 -17.09 20.12 23.32
N THR A 335 -18.33 20.52 23.01
CA THR A 335 -18.68 21.91 22.64
C THR A 335 -19.72 22.48 23.62
N LYS A 336 -19.78 23.81 23.73
CA LYS A 336 -20.62 24.51 24.72
C LYS A 336 -22.12 24.19 24.58
N THR A 337 -22.58 23.93 23.36
CA THR A 337 -24.00 23.72 23.04
C THR A 337 -24.39 22.25 22.81
N CYS A 338 -23.49 21.30 23.05
CA CYS A 338 -23.69 19.89 22.71
C CYS A 338 -24.45 19.10 23.82
N PRO A 339 -25.74 18.76 23.64
CA PRO A 339 -26.49 17.97 24.62
C PRO A 339 -25.93 16.54 24.75
N ASN A 340 -25.47 15.98 23.64
CA ASN A 340 -24.85 14.65 23.55
C ASN A 340 -23.56 14.52 24.37
N CYS A 341 -22.89 15.64 24.67
CA CYS A 341 -21.67 15.68 25.44
C CYS A 341 -21.94 15.44 26.93
N GLN A 342 -23.08 15.90 27.44
CA GLN A 342 -23.50 15.61 28.82
C GLN A 342 -23.85 14.13 29.00
N VAL A 343 -24.52 13.54 28.01
CA VAL A 343 -24.82 12.10 28.00
C VAL A 343 -23.54 11.26 27.97
N ALA A 344 -22.58 11.63 27.12
CA ALA A 344 -21.27 10.97 27.05
C ALA A 344 -20.49 11.06 28.39
N LYS A 345 -20.48 12.22 29.05
CA LYS A 345 -19.92 12.38 30.40
C LYS A 345 -20.61 11.46 31.40
N GLY A 346 -21.94 11.34 31.32
CA GLY A 346 -22.74 10.44 32.16
C GLY A 346 -22.28 8.99 32.07
N PHE A 347 -22.08 8.46 30.85
CA PHE A 347 -21.62 7.09 30.65
C PHE A 347 -20.21 6.84 31.20
N LEU A 348 -19.27 7.77 31.00
CA LEU A 348 -17.90 7.63 31.49
C LEU A 348 -17.84 7.68 33.02
N ASN A 349 -18.59 8.59 33.63
CA ASN A 349 -18.71 8.69 35.10
C ASN A 349 -19.34 7.43 35.71
N GLN A 350 -20.41 6.89 35.10
CA GLN A 350 -21.06 5.65 35.55
C GLN A 350 -20.12 4.44 35.46
N ALA A 351 -19.25 4.41 34.45
CA ALA A 351 -18.25 3.35 34.28
C ALA A 351 -16.99 3.54 35.16
N GLY A 352 -16.90 4.62 35.96
CA GLY A 352 -15.75 4.90 36.81
C GLY A 352 -14.47 5.28 36.04
N ILE A 353 -14.60 5.70 34.77
CA ILE A 353 -13.47 6.04 33.92
C ILE A 353 -13.09 7.50 34.20
N ALA A 354 -11.87 7.74 34.68
CA ALA A 354 -11.35 9.10 34.81
C ALA A 354 -11.02 9.67 33.43
N PHE A 355 -11.51 10.87 33.12
CA PHE A 355 -11.25 11.56 31.85
C PHE A 355 -11.07 13.07 32.07
N GLU A 356 -10.37 13.71 31.14
CA GLU A 356 -10.28 15.15 31.02
C GLU A 356 -11.33 15.69 30.05
N THR A 357 -12.05 16.75 30.39
CA THR A 357 -12.97 17.41 29.45
C THR A 357 -12.22 18.51 28.71
N VAL A 358 -12.27 18.48 27.38
CA VAL A 358 -11.58 19.45 26.52
C VAL A 358 -12.61 20.21 25.69
N PRO A 359 -12.91 21.48 25.99
CA PRO A 359 -13.74 22.31 25.14
C PRO A 359 -13.01 22.59 23.81
N VAL A 360 -13.62 22.20 22.68
CA VAL A 360 -13.01 22.36 21.34
C VAL A 360 -12.78 23.83 21.01
N GLU A 361 -13.71 24.70 21.39
CA GLU A 361 -13.64 26.15 21.12
C GLU A 361 -12.45 26.83 21.80
N GLU A 362 -11.92 26.22 22.86
CA GLU A 362 -10.79 26.74 23.64
C GLU A 362 -9.48 25.99 23.34
N ASN A 363 -9.55 24.86 22.63
CA ASN A 363 -8.43 23.95 22.36
C ASN A 363 -8.41 23.49 20.90
N MET A 364 -8.61 24.42 19.97
CA MET A 364 -8.79 24.10 18.56
C MET A 364 -7.56 23.46 17.93
N ASP A 365 -6.35 23.91 18.29
CA ASP A 365 -5.09 23.31 17.81
C ASP A 365 -4.94 21.86 18.26
N LEU A 366 -5.34 21.57 19.51
CA LEU A 366 -5.30 20.22 20.07
C LEU A 366 -6.37 19.32 19.41
N ALA A 367 -7.56 19.86 19.15
CA ALA A 367 -8.62 19.16 18.42
C ALA A 367 -8.17 18.80 17.00
N VAL A 368 -7.47 19.70 16.30
CA VAL A 368 -6.88 19.45 14.98
C VAL A 368 -5.82 18.34 15.06
N GLN A 369 -4.92 18.39 16.04
CA GLN A 369 -3.86 17.40 16.22
C GLN A 369 -4.40 15.97 16.44
N TYR A 370 -5.51 15.82 17.17
CA TYR A 370 -6.17 14.52 17.37
C TYR A 370 -7.18 14.15 16.26
N GLY A 371 -7.35 14.97 15.22
CA GLY A 371 -8.32 14.72 14.14
C GLY A 371 -9.78 14.76 14.60
N ILE A 372 -10.12 15.67 15.52
CA ILE A 372 -11.46 15.79 16.09
C ILE A 372 -12.34 16.66 15.20
N HIS A 373 -13.30 16.03 14.51
CA HIS A 373 -14.22 16.71 13.59
C HIS A 373 -15.63 16.92 14.17
N SER A 374 -15.95 16.28 15.30
CA SER A 374 -17.26 16.43 15.97
C SER A 374 -17.18 16.20 17.47
N ALA A 375 -18.11 16.81 18.21
CA ALA A 375 -18.29 16.60 19.65
C ALA A 375 -19.62 15.87 19.93
N PRO A 376 -19.65 14.90 20.86
CA PRO A 376 -18.53 14.44 21.67
C PRO A 376 -17.61 13.45 20.94
N THR A 377 -16.30 13.55 21.16
CA THR A 377 -15.33 12.53 20.76
C THR A 377 -14.40 12.23 21.93
N LEU A 378 -14.23 10.95 22.27
CA LEU A 378 -13.31 10.50 23.32
C LEU A 378 -12.01 9.98 22.70
N VAL A 379 -10.88 10.52 23.15
CA VAL A 379 -9.53 10.05 22.85
C VAL A 379 -9.06 9.18 23.99
N VAL A 380 -8.71 7.92 23.74
CA VAL A 380 -8.22 6.98 24.76
C VAL A 380 -6.78 6.59 24.44
N PRO A 381 -5.81 6.86 25.31
CA PRO A 381 -4.42 6.45 25.09
C PRO A 381 -4.26 4.93 25.19
N GLU A 382 -3.45 4.34 24.32
CA GLU A 382 -3.14 2.91 24.33
C GLU A 382 -1.72 2.64 24.84
N ALA A 383 -1.49 1.43 25.37
CA ALA A 383 -0.18 0.98 25.85
C ALA A 383 0.90 0.98 24.74
N SER A 384 0.48 0.82 23.49
CA SER A 384 1.32 0.90 22.28
C SER A 384 1.91 2.31 22.05
N GLY A 385 1.41 3.32 22.74
CA GLY A 385 1.73 4.73 22.51
C GLY A 385 0.95 5.41 21.41
N SER A 386 0.01 4.70 20.79
CA SER A 386 -1.05 5.28 19.97
C SER A 386 -2.26 5.69 20.83
N HIS A 387 -3.36 6.10 20.20
CA HIS A 387 -4.62 6.42 20.84
C HIS A 387 -5.81 5.97 19.98
N ALA A 388 -6.88 5.52 20.64
CA ALA A 388 -8.15 5.20 20.02
C ALA A 388 -9.10 6.39 20.06
N LEU A 389 -9.92 6.55 19.01
CA LEU A 389 -10.95 7.59 18.93
C LEU A 389 -12.35 6.94 18.98
N TYR A 390 -13.19 7.41 19.88
CA TYR A 390 -14.60 7.05 19.97
C TYR A 390 -15.44 8.29 19.67
N VAL A 391 -15.77 8.47 18.39
CA VAL A 391 -16.60 9.57 17.90
C VAL A 391 -18.06 9.28 18.22
N ASN A 392 -18.82 10.28 18.68
CA ASN A 392 -20.24 10.22 19.07
C ASN A 392 -20.55 9.47 20.37
N THR A 393 -21.72 9.78 20.94
CA THR A 393 -22.17 9.28 22.24
C THR A 393 -22.37 7.77 22.29
N SER A 394 -22.84 7.15 21.20
CA SER A 394 -23.07 5.69 21.13
C SER A 394 -21.78 4.88 21.16
N ASN A 395 -20.72 5.34 20.49
CA ASN A 395 -19.42 4.66 20.54
C ASN A 395 -18.76 4.84 21.91
N ILE A 396 -18.89 6.02 22.52
CA ILE A 396 -18.42 6.29 23.89
C ILE A 396 -19.15 5.39 24.90
N GLN A 397 -20.45 5.16 24.72
CA GLN A 397 -21.22 4.24 25.56
C GLN A 397 -20.69 2.80 25.47
N ARG A 398 -20.44 2.30 24.26
CA ARG A 398 -19.89 0.93 24.07
C ARG A 398 -18.52 0.80 24.72
N PHE A 399 -17.67 1.80 24.56
CA PHE A 399 -16.37 1.86 25.24
C PHE A 399 -16.55 1.78 26.76
N ALA A 400 -17.39 2.66 27.33
CA ALA A 400 -17.66 2.68 28.76
C ALA A 400 -18.14 1.32 29.28
N GLN A 401 -19.08 0.67 28.58
CA GLN A 401 -19.57 -0.68 28.92
C GLN A 401 -18.49 -1.76 28.86
N SER A 402 -17.59 -1.69 27.87
CA SER A 402 -16.50 -2.66 27.71
C SER A 402 -15.40 -2.54 28.77
N SER A 403 -15.28 -1.37 29.40
CA SER A 403 -14.25 -1.08 30.41
C SER A 403 -14.70 -1.36 31.85
N VAL A 404 -15.99 -1.65 32.10
CA VAL A 404 -16.46 -2.06 33.42
C VAL A 404 -16.01 -3.49 33.69
N GLN A 405 -15.06 -3.68 34.61
CA GLN A 405 -14.75 -5.01 35.14
C GLN A 405 -16.02 -5.60 35.79
N PRO A 406 -16.37 -6.88 35.54
CA PRO A 406 -17.44 -7.52 36.28
C PRO A 406 -17.01 -7.61 37.75
N CYS A 407 -17.73 -6.89 38.61
CA CYS A 407 -17.61 -6.99 40.05
C CYS A 407 -17.85 -8.46 40.44
N LYS A 408 -16.81 -9.16 40.91
CA LYS A 408 -16.94 -10.49 41.49
C LYS A 408 -17.90 -10.37 42.67
N MET A 409 -19.13 -10.85 42.50
CA MET A 409 -20.00 -11.22 43.61
C MET A 409 -19.24 -12.27 44.43
N GLN A 410 -18.70 -11.86 45.58
CA GLN A 410 -18.49 -12.76 46.70
C GLN A 410 -19.87 -13.26 47.12
N ILE A 411 -20.25 -14.44 46.63
CA ILE A 411 -21.36 -15.18 47.19
C ILE A 411 -20.76 -15.93 48.38
N GLY A 412 -21.01 -15.41 49.57
CA GLY A 412 -20.88 -16.20 50.80
C GLY A 412 -21.92 -17.32 50.79
N GLY A 413 -21.44 -18.53 51.05
CA GLY A 413 -22.21 -19.77 51.18
C GLY A 413 -21.27 -20.89 51.55
#